data_AF-F8CD39-F1
#
_entry.id   AF-F8CD39-F1
#
_cell.length_a   1.000
_cell.length_b   1.000
_cell.length_c   1.000
_cell.angle_alpha   90.00
_cell.angle_beta   90.00
_cell.angle_gamma   90.00
#
_symmetry.space_group_name_H-M   'P 1'
#
loop_
_entity.id
_entity.type
_entity.pdbx_description
1 polymer ?
#
loop_
_entity_poly.entity_id
_entity_poly.type
_entity_poly.pdbx_seq_one_letter_code
_entity_poly.pdbx_strand_id
1 'polypeptide(L)'
;MKRDEALGIIERNEGAPQPAEVRMYNCKDSINLLLEFLDGEMSPEDAQHLREHLRGCSPCVDFLRTYRATPGLCKKALAAKMPKEVSEKLTEFLRSKIKSAS
;
A
#
# COMPACT_ATOMS: atom_id res chain seq x y z
N MET A 1 28.87 26.95 -1.66
CA MET A 1 29.42 26.71 -0.31
C MET A 1 28.45 27.34 0.67
N LYS A 2 27.53 26.66 1.37
CA LYS A 2 27.24 25.24 1.64
C LYS A 2 25.70 25.12 1.72
N ARG A 3 25.10 24.14 1.05
CA ARG A 3 23.67 23.76 1.23
C ARG A 3 23.71 22.29 1.61
N ASP A 4 24.05 22.07 2.86
CA ASP A 4 24.16 20.74 3.47
C ASP A 4 22.82 20.37 4.12
N GLU A 5 22.38 19.17 3.73
CA GLU A 5 21.73 18.15 4.55
C GLU A 5 20.39 18.45 5.23
N ALA A 6 19.30 18.01 4.58
CA ALA A 6 18.15 17.42 5.25
C ALA A 6 17.30 16.60 4.24
N LEU A 7 17.88 15.58 3.62
CA LEU A 7 17.08 14.48 3.08
C LEU A 7 17.03 13.42 4.18
N GLY A 8 16.00 13.51 5.00
CA GLY A 8 15.63 12.48 5.97
C GLY A 8 15.48 11.17 5.22
N ILE A 9 16.51 10.34 5.34
CA ILE A 9 16.53 8.96 4.89
C ILE A 9 15.41 8.28 5.67
N ILE A 10 14.42 7.76 4.95
CA ILE A 10 13.38 6.91 5.50
C ILE A 10 14.11 5.66 5.96
N GLU A 11 14.36 5.54 7.27
CA GLU A 11 14.93 4.33 7.86
C GLU A 11 13.96 3.18 7.55
N ARG A 12 14.40 2.28 6.67
CA ARG A 12 13.75 0.98 6.49
C ARG A 12 13.85 0.26 7.84
N ASN A 13 12.72 0.16 8.52
CA ASN A 13 12.55 -0.65 9.70
C ASN A 13 12.64 -2.13 9.30
N GLU A 14 13.85 -2.67 9.19
CA GLU A 14 14.08 -4.12 9.15
C GLU A 14 13.94 -4.67 10.58
N GLY A 15 12.69 -4.77 11.02
CA GLY A 15 12.32 -5.32 12.32
C GLY A 15 12.64 -6.81 12.38
N ALA A 16 13.60 -7.17 13.24
CA ALA A 16 13.93 -8.55 13.59
C ALA A 16 12.69 -9.34 14.05
N PRO A 17 12.61 -10.66 13.79
CA PRO A 17 11.49 -11.48 14.21
C PRO A 17 11.52 -11.62 15.73
N GLN A 18 10.62 -10.90 16.40
CA GLN A 18 10.39 -11.04 17.84
C GLN A 18 9.47 -12.25 18.08
N PRO A 19 9.72 -13.04 19.13
CA PRO A 19 8.97 -14.27 19.40
C PRO A 19 7.48 -13.99 19.61
N ALA A 20 6.66 -15.01 19.31
CA ALA A 20 5.20 -14.99 19.32
C ALA A 20 4.59 -14.61 20.69
N GLU A 21 4.57 -13.33 20.99
CA GLU A 21 3.74 -12.75 22.05
C GLU A 21 2.38 -12.41 21.43
N VAL A 22 1.29 -12.86 22.06
CA VAL A 22 -0.08 -12.58 21.62
C VAL A 22 -0.30 -11.08 21.59
N ARG A 23 -0.28 -10.48 20.39
CA ARG A 23 -0.48 -9.04 20.21
C ARG A 23 -1.95 -8.75 20.01
N MET A 24 -2.53 -7.97 20.91
CA MET A 24 -3.90 -7.50 20.77
C MET A 24 -3.88 -6.04 20.35
N TYR A 25 -4.30 -5.74 19.12
CA TYR A 25 -4.31 -4.35 18.64
C TYR A 25 -5.53 -3.58 19.13
N ASN A 26 -5.30 -2.34 19.54
CA ASN A 26 -6.38 -1.38 19.72
C ASN A 26 -6.68 -0.63 18.40
N CYS A 27 -7.67 0.27 18.41
CA CYS A 27 -8.07 1.02 17.21
C CYS A 27 -6.92 1.88 16.65
N LYS A 28 -6.11 2.50 17.52
CA LYS A 28 -5.00 3.36 17.12
C LYS A 28 -3.90 2.55 16.44
N ASP A 29 -3.51 1.42 17.04
CA ASP A 29 -2.52 0.51 16.46
C ASP A 29 -3.01 0.00 15.10
N SER A 30 -4.29 -0.40 15.05
CA SER A 30 -4.91 -0.91 13.83
C SER A 30 -4.87 0.11 12.69
N ILE A 31 -5.13 1.39 12.97
CA ILE A 31 -5.06 2.47 11.98
C ILE A 31 -3.62 2.68 11.48
N ASN A 32 -2.63 2.65 12.39
CA ASN A 32 -1.23 2.83 12.02
C ASN A 32 -0.70 1.69 11.14
N LEU A 33 -1.19 0.48 11.34
CA LEU A 33 -0.76 -0.72 10.61
C LEU A 33 -1.48 -0.93 9.27
N LEU A 34 -2.48 -0.11 8.92
CA LEU A 34 -3.28 -0.34 7.72
C LEU A 34 -2.48 -0.30 6.42
N LEU A 35 -1.43 0.51 6.35
CA LEU A 35 -0.62 0.62 5.13
C LEU A 35 0.13 -0.70 4.88
N GLU A 36 0.93 -1.13 5.86
CA GLU A 36 1.66 -2.40 5.82
C GLU A 36 0.73 -3.60 5.59
N PHE A 37 -0.47 -3.57 6.20
CA PHE A 37 -1.49 -4.59 6.01
C PHE A 37 -2.00 -4.68 4.57
N LEU A 38 -2.20 -3.53 3.92
CA LEU A 38 -2.72 -3.45 2.56
C LEU A 38 -1.65 -3.75 1.51
N ASP A 39 -0.41 -3.36 1.78
CA ASP A 39 0.75 -3.64 0.92
C ASP A 39 1.26 -5.08 1.09
N GLY A 40 0.77 -5.80 2.10
CA GLY A 40 1.11 -7.20 2.36
C GLY A 40 2.49 -7.38 2.98
N GLU A 41 3.03 -6.32 3.60
CA GLU A 41 4.36 -6.29 4.22
C GLU A 41 4.34 -6.77 5.68
N MET A 42 3.15 -7.02 6.25
CA MET A 42 3.01 -7.56 7.61
C MET A 42 3.33 -9.05 7.70
N SER A 43 3.85 -9.46 8.86
CA SER A 43 3.96 -10.88 9.21
C SER A 43 2.58 -11.55 9.24
N PRO A 44 2.48 -12.87 8.94
CA PRO A 44 1.19 -13.58 8.97
C PRO A 44 0.47 -13.50 10.31
N GLU A 45 1.25 -13.53 11.41
CA GLU A 45 0.76 -13.47 12.79
C GLU A 45 0.18 -12.09 13.12
N ASP A 46 0.93 -11.01 12.85
CA ASP A 46 0.44 -9.65 13.06
C ASP A 46 -0.79 -9.36 12.17
N ALA A 47 -0.79 -9.82 10.92
CA ALA A 47 -1.93 -9.68 10.02
C ALA A 47 -3.17 -10.43 10.54
N GLN A 48 -3.00 -11.57 11.24
CA GLN A 48 -4.11 -12.27 11.88
C GLN A 48 -4.69 -11.47 13.04
N HIS A 49 -3.85 -10.96 13.94
CA HIS A 49 -4.30 -10.15 15.07
C HIS A 49 -5.02 -8.87 14.63
N LEU A 50 -4.54 -8.23 13.55
CA LEU A 50 -5.22 -7.07 12.99
C LEU A 50 -6.59 -7.44 12.41
N ARG A 51 -6.70 -8.58 11.72
CA ARG A 51 -8.00 -9.09 11.23
C ARG A 51 -8.97 -9.38 12.37
N GLU A 52 -8.49 -9.89 13.51
CA GLU A 52 -9.32 -10.12 14.70
C GLU A 52 -9.91 -8.81 15.22
N HIS A 53 -9.11 -7.75 15.33
CA HIS A 53 -9.60 -6.41 15.69
C HIS A 53 -10.66 -5.91 14.70
N LEU A 54 -10.37 -5.98 13.40
CA LEU A 54 -11.28 -5.53 12.34
C LEU A 54 -12.61 -6.29 12.35
N ARG A 55 -12.63 -7.58 12.71
CA ARG A 55 -13.89 -8.33 12.86
C ARG A 55 -14.74 -7.85 14.03
N GLY A 56 -14.12 -7.33 15.08
CA GLY A 56 -14.80 -6.88 16.30
C GLY A 56 -15.13 -5.38 16.35
N CYS A 57 -14.56 -4.57 15.45
CA CYS A 57 -14.61 -3.11 15.54
C CYS A 57 -15.17 -2.46 14.27
N SER A 58 -16.48 -2.22 14.24
CA SER A 58 -17.15 -1.54 13.11
C SER A 58 -16.51 -0.19 12.73
N PRO A 59 -16.14 0.71 13.67
CA PRO A 59 -15.50 1.97 13.31
C PRO A 59 -14.19 1.79 12.53
N CYS A 60 -13.39 0.78 12.87
CA CYS A 60 -12.14 0.50 12.16
C CYS A 60 -12.38 -0.09 10.76
N VAL A 61 -13.45 -0.88 10.57
CA VAL A 61 -13.87 -1.35 9.24
C VAL A 61 -14.33 -0.19 8.37
N ASP A 62 -15.12 0.72 8.92
CA ASP A 62 -15.59 1.91 8.21
C ASP A 62 -14.41 2.80 7.80
N PHE A 63 -13.44 2.99 8.70
CA PHE A 63 -12.21 3.70 8.39
C PHE A 63 -11.37 2.99 7.32
N LEU A 64 -11.22 1.67 7.40
CA LEU A 64 -10.50 0.90 6.38
C LEU A 64 -11.13 1.05 4.99
N ARG A 65 -12.46 1.11 4.92
CA ARG A 65 -13.19 1.33 3.67
C ARG A 65 -12.88 2.70 3.07
N THR A 66 -12.86 3.76 3.87
CA THR A 66 -12.50 5.10 3.38
C THR A 66 -11.02 5.18 3.01
N TYR A 67 -10.14 4.59 3.82
CA TYR A 67 -8.71 4.53 3.56
C TYR A 67 -8.38 3.88 2.21
N ARG A 68 -9.01 2.73 1.88
CA ARG A 68 -8.84 2.05 0.58
C ARG A 68 -9.31 2.88 -0.62
N ALA A 69 -10.26 3.80 -0.43
CA ALA A 69 -10.74 4.65 -1.51
C ALA A 69 -9.75 5.78 -1.83
N THR A 70 -8.96 6.23 -0.85
CA THR A 70 -8.07 7.40 -0.96
C THR A 70 -7.07 7.30 -2.12
N PRO A 71 -6.30 6.20 -2.31
CA PRO A 71 -5.38 6.10 -3.44
C PRO A 71 -6.08 6.20 -4.80
N GLY A 72 -7.27 5.62 -4.93
CA GLY A 72 -8.07 5.69 -6.14
C GLY A 72 -8.56 7.11 -6.45
N LEU A 73 -8.95 7.86 -5.41
CA LEU A 73 -9.32 9.27 -5.54
C LEU A 73 -8.12 10.14 -5.94
N CYS A 74 -6.97 9.95 -5.28
CA CYS A 74 -5.74 10.64 -5.65
C CYS A 74 -5.33 10.33 -7.08
N LYS A 75 -5.36 9.05 -7.50
CA LYS A 75 -5.04 8.65 -8.87
C LYS A 75 -5.95 9.30 -9.90
N LYS A 76 -7.26 9.43 -9.61
CA LYS A 76 -8.21 10.12 -10.50
C LYS A 76 -7.97 11.62 -10.55
N ALA A 77 -7.75 12.26 -9.40
CA ALA A 77 -7.49 13.69 -9.31
C ALA A 77 -6.17 14.09 -9.98
N LEU A 78 -5.15 13.24 -9.86
CA LEU A 78 -3.81 13.42 -10.43
C LEU A 78 -3.65 12.72 -11.78
N ALA A 79 -4.73 12.20 -12.37
CA ALA A 79 -4.67 11.50 -13.64
C ALA A 79 -4.24 12.47 -14.75
N ALA A 80 -2.95 12.49 -15.06
CA ALA A 80 -2.44 13.15 -16.25
C ALA A 80 -2.93 12.37 -17.48
N LYS A 81 -3.39 13.09 -18.50
CA LYS A 81 -3.76 12.48 -19.78
C LYS A 81 -2.50 11.86 -20.39
N MET A 82 -2.52 10.54 -20.64
CA MET A 82 -1.40 9.84 -21.27
C MET A 82 -1.08 10.50 -22.63
N PRO A 83 0.19 10.84 -22.91
CA PRO A 83 0.57 11.37 -24.22
C PRO A 83 0.23 10.36 -25.33
N LYS A 84 -0.30 10.87 -26.44
CA LYS A 84 -0.79 10.05 -27.55
C LYS A 84 0.29 9.12 -28.12
N GLU A 85 1.51 9.64 -28.30
CA GLU A 85 2.65 8.87 -28.80
C GLU A 85 2.95 7.63 -27.93
N VAL A 86 2.92 7.79 -26.59
CA VAL A 86 3.18 6.70 -25.66
C VAL A 86 2.07 5.65 -25.74
N SER A 87 0.81 6.08 -25.83
CA SER A 87 -0.34 5.18 -25.99
C SER A 87 -0.27 4.37 -27.28
N GLU A 88 0.13 5.00 -28.40
CA GLU A 88 0.25 4.36 -29.70
C GLU A 88 1.35 3.29 -29.71
N LYS A 89 2.55 3.65 -29.23
CA LYS A 89 3.69 2.73 -29.12
C LYS A 89 3.38 1.54 -28.20
N LEU A 90 2.76 1.79 -27.04
CA LEU A 90 2.37 0.73 -26.11
C LEU A 90 1.35 -0.22 -26.74
N THR A 91 0.35 0.31 -27.46
CA THR A 91 -0.66 -0.49 -28.14
C THR A 91 -0.05 -1.38 -29.21
N GLU A 92 0.88 -0.85 -30.00
CA GLU A 92 1.59 -1.61 -31.04
C GLU A 92 2.43 -2.73 -30.43
N PHE A 93 3.17 -2.44 -29.37
CA PHE A 93 3.96 -3.43 -28.63
C PHE A 93 3.10 -4.57 -28.08
N LEU A 94 1.99 -4.24 -27.40
CA LEU A 94 1.09 -5.24 -26.81
C LEU A 94 0.45 -6.13 -27.90
N ARG A 95 0.01 -5.55 -29.03
CA ARG A 95 -0.52 -6.33 -30.16
C ARG A 95 0.50 -7.29 -30.74
N SER A 96 1.75 -6.85 -30.89
CA SER A 96 2.85 -7.69 -31.38
C SER A 96 3.05 -8.90 -30.45
N LYS A 97 3.09 -8.67 -29.14
CA LYS A 97 3.28 -9.73 -28.13
C LYS A 97 2.12 -10.72 -28.04
N ILE A 98 0.89 -10.25 -28.13
CA ILE A 98 -0.30 -11.12 -28.10
C ILE A 98 -0.38 -12.00 -29.36
N LYS A 99 -0.09 -11.44 -30.54
CA LYS A 99 -0.05 -12.19 -31.81
C LYS A 99 1.06 -13.24 -31.85
N SER A 100 2.19 -13.01 -31.18
CA SER A 100 3.29 -13.99 -31.10
C SER A 100 3.06 -15.12 -30.10
N ALA A 101 2.03 -15.01 -29.25
CA ALA A 101 1.69 -16.00 -28.23
C ALA A 101 0.45 -16.84 -28.59
N SER A 102 -0.09 -16.66 -29.80
CA SER A 102 -1.14 -17.49 -30.42
C SER A 102 -0.55 -18.29 -31.56
#